data_AF-A0A357D9Z3-F1
#
_entry.id   AF-A0A357D9Z3-F1
#
_cell.length_a   1.000
_cell.length_b   1.000
_cell.length_c   1.000
_cell.angle_alpha   90.00
_cell.angle_beta   90.00
_cell.angle_gamma   90.00
#
_symmetry.space_group_name_H-M   'P 1'
#
loop_
_entity.id
_entity.type
_entity.pdbx_description
1 polymer ?
#
loop_
_entity_poly.entity_id
_entity_poly.type
_entity_poly.pdbx_seq_one_letter_code
_entity_poly.pdbx_strand_id
1 'polypeptide(L)' 'MIPEVNLIFKIAGVGIVVLLLNILFKQAGKEEYGVLLTFVGVVAIFIVAIQMIQRFFEEVRAVFGF' A
#
# COMPACT_ATOMS: atom_id res chain seq x y z
N MET A 1 5.96 18.18 9.16
CA MET A 1 4.76 17.53 8.61
C MET A 1 4.60 16.20 9.33
N ILE A 2 3.42 15.93 9.90
CA ILE A 2 3.17 14.85 10.86
C ILE A 2 3.30 13.47 10.16
N PRO A 3 4.21 12.58 10.57
CA PRO A 3 4.54 11.34 9.84
C PRO A 3 3.36 10.37 9.71
N GLU A 4 2.43 10.34 10.65
CA GLU A 4 1.24 9.48 10.62
C GLU A 4 0.31 9.83 9.46
N VAL A 5 0.18 11.12 9.15
CA VAL A 5 -0.70 11.60 8.06
C VAL A 5 -0.17 11.15 6.70
N ASN A 6 1.16 11.15 6.51
CA ASN A 6 1.78 10.68 5.27
C ASN A 6 1.51 9.19 5.00
N LEU A 7 1.49 8.36 6.05
CA LEU A 7 1.16 6.93 5.93
C LEU A 7 -0.29 6.72 5.49
N ILE A 8 -1.23 7.44 6.10
CA ILE A 8 -2.65 7.39 5.74
C ILE A 8 -2.83 7.80 4.27
N PHE A 9 -2.19 8.88 3.83
CA PHE A 9 -2.25 9.30 2.42
C PHE A 9 -1.64 8.27 1.46
N LYS A 10 -0.55 7.60 1.85
CA LYS A 10 0.03 6.52 1.03
C LYS A 10 -0.95 5.36 0.82
N ILE A 11 -1.59 4.89 1.90
CA ILE A 11 -2.54 3.78 1.83
C ILE A 11 -3.80 4.21 1.08
N ALA A 12 -4.34 5.39 1.37
CA ALA A 12 -5.49 5.95 0.67
C ALA A 12 -5.22 6.15 -0.83
N GLY A 13 -4.02 6.60 -1.20
CA GLY A 13 -3.62 6.76 -2.60
C GLY A 13 -3.64 5.44 -3.37
N VAL A 14 -3.11 4.36 -2.79
CA VAL A 14 -3.19 3.02 -3.40
C VAL A 14 -4.66 2.59 -3.56
N GLY A 15 -5.49 2.79 -2.54
CA GLY A 15 -6.91 2.47 -2.58
C GLY A 15 -7.67 3.22 -3.68
N ILE A 16 -7.42 4.52 -3.84
CA ILE A 16 -8.02 5.34 -4.89
C ILE A 16 -7.62 4.83 -6.29
N VAL A 17 -6.32 4.54 -6.50
CA VAL A 17 -5.84 4.04 -7.80
C VAL A 17 -6.47 2.68 -8.13
N VAL A 18 -6.52 1.76 -7.17
CA VAL A 18 -7.14 0.44 -7.34
C VAL A 18 -8.64 0.59 -7.65
N LEU A 19 -9.34 1.49 -6.95
CA LEU A 19 -10.76 1.75 -7.20
C LEU A 19 -10.99 2.28 -8.62
N LEU A 20 -10.25 3.30 -9.03
CA LEU A 20 -10.39 3.93 -10.34
C LEU A 20 -10.10 2.92 -11.47
N LEU A 21 -9.00 2.18 -11.37
CA LEU A 21 -8.65 1.18 -12.38
C LEU A 21 -9.66 0.02 -12.42
N ASN A 22 -10.23 -0.40 -11.28
CA ASN A 22 -11.32 -1.39 -11.27
C ASN A 22 -12.55 -0.89 -12.04
N ILE A 23 -12.95 0.37 -11.84
CA ILE A 23 -14.06 0.97 -12.58
C ILE A 23 -13.76 1.00 -14.08
N LEU A 24 -12.52 1.37 -14.46
CA LEU A 24 -12.10 1.40 -15.86
C LEU A 24 -12.10 0.00 -16.50
N PHE A 25 -11.58 -1.02 -15.81
CA PHE A 25 -11.62 -2.40 -16.30
C PHE A 25 -13.04 -2.93 -16.48
N LYS A 26 -13.93 -2.59 -15.56
CA LYS A 26 -15.36 -2.91 -15.68
C LYS A 26 -15.99 -2.25 -16.90
N GLN A 27 -15.73 -0.95 -17.12
CA GLN A 27 -16.23 -0.24 -18.30
C GLN A 27 -15.63 -0.77 -19.62
N ALA A 28 -14.40 -1.30 -19.58
CA ALA A 28 -13.75 -1.92 -20.73
C ALA A 28 -14.17 -3.38 -20.99
N GLY A 29 -15.09 -3.95 -20.19
CA GLY A 29 -15.50 -5.36 -20.30
C GLY A 29 -14.42 -6.36 -19.88
N LYS A 30 -13.43 -5.92 -19.09
CA LYS A 30 -12.23 -6.67 -18.69
C LYS A 30 -12.22 -6.96 -17.19
N GLU A 31 -13.32 -7.49 -16.66
CA GLU A 31 -13.53 -7.65 -15.21
C GLU A 31 -12.49 -8.57 -14.53
N GLU A 32 -11.95 -9.56 -15.25
CA GLU A 32 -10.90 -10.47 -14.73
C GLU A 32 -9.65 -9.71 -14.28
N TYR A 33 -9.29 -8.63 -14.97
CA TYR A 33 -8.14 -7.79 -14.60
C TYR A 33 -8.41 -6.96 -13.34
N GLY A 34 -9.69 -6.67 -13.03
CA GLY A 34 -10.07 -5.99 -11.81
C GLY A 34 -9.84 -6.83 -10.55
N VAL A 35 -10.07 -8.14 -10.65
CA VAL A 35 -9.77 -9.09 -9.56
C VAL A 35 -8.26 -9.13 -9.28
N LEU A 36 -7.45 -9.27 -10.34
CA LEU A 36 -5.99 -9.26 -10.23
C LEU A 36 -5.47 -7.93 -9.67
N LEU A 37 -6.02 -6.80 -10.12
CA LEU A 37 -5.68 -5.47 -9.63
C LEU A 37 -5.96 -5.32 -8.13
N THR A 38 -7.09 -5.86 -7.66
CA THR A 38 -7.46 -5.79 -6.24
C THR A 38 -6.46 -6.57 -5.39
N PHE A 39 -6.02 -7.73 -5.86
CA PHE A 39 -4.95 -8.50 -5.21
C PHE A 39 -3.63 -7.72 -5.16
N VAL A 40 -3.24 -7.08 -6.27
CA VAL A 40 -2.05 -6.21 -6.31
C VAL A 40 -2.17 -5.05 -5.32
N GLY A 41 -3.36 -4.45 -5.18
CA GLY A 41 -3.64 -3.41 -4.20
C GLY A 41 -3.39 -3.86 -2.76
N VAL A 42 -3.85 -5.06 -2.40
CA VAL A 42 -3.60 -5.66 -1.08
C VAL A 42 -2.11 -5.93 -0.86
N VAL A 43 -1.42 -6.50 -1.85
CA VAL A 43 0.03 -6.74 -1.78
C VAL A 43 0.80 -5.43 -1.60
N ALA A 44 0.41 -4.36 -2.28
CA ALA A 44 1.04 -3.05 -2.14
C ALA A 44 0.91 -2.51 -0.70
N ILE A 45 -0.23 -2.70 -0.04
CA ILE A 45 -0.42 -2.33 1.37
C ILE A 45 0.46 -3.19 2.28
N PHE A 46 0.61 -4.49 2.02
CA PHE A 46 1.53 -5.32 2.79
C PHE A 46 2.99 -4.87 2.66
N ILE A 47 3.43 -4.42 1.48
CA ILE A 47 4.77 -3.85 1.31
C ILE A 47 4.95 -2.62 2.22
N VAL A 48 3.93 -1.75 2.32
CA VAL A 48 3.97 -0.61 3.25
C VAL A 48 4.12 -1.08 4.70
N ALA A 49 3.39 -2.12 5.11
CA ALA A 49 3.51 -2.69 6.45
C ALA A 49 4.91 -3.28 6.71
N ILE A 50 5.49 -4.00 5.75
CA ILE A 50 6.85 -4.55 5.88
C ILE A 50 7.87 -3.43 6.07
N GLN A 51 7.76 -2.33 5.32
CA GLN A 51 8.66 -1.16 5.48
C GLN A 51 8.54 -0.50 6.87
N MET A 52 7.37 -0.56 7.50
CA MET A 52 7.19 -0.08 8.87
C MET A 52 7.88 -1.00 9.87
N ILE A 53 7.74 -2.31 9.69
CA ILE A 53 8.42 -3.31 10.53
C ILE A 53 9.94 -3.16 10.40
N GLN A 54 10.45 -2.97 9.17
CA GLN A 54 11.87 -2.74 8.93
C GLN A 54 12.38 -1.52 9.69
N ARG A 55 11.68 -0.39 9.60
CA ARG A 55 12.02 0.83 10.35
C ARG A 55 12.00 0.62 11.86
N PHE A 56 11.00 -0.09 12.36
CA PHE A 56 10.95 -0.44 13.78
C PHE A 56 12.18 -1.25 14.22
N PHE A 57 12.59 -2.24 13.42
CA PHE A 57 13.81 -3.01 13.72
C PHE A 57 15.09 -2.17 13.61
N GLU A 58 15.17 -1.23 12.68
CA GLU A 58 16.28 -0.28 12.59
C GLU A 58 16.36 0.60 13.84
N GLU A 59 15.23 1.13 14.31
CA GLU A 59 15.16 1.91 15.55
C GLU A 59 15.57 1.07 16.77
N VAL A 60 15.11 -0.18 16.86
CA VAL A 60 15.53 -1.13 17.90
C VAL A 60 17.04 -1.35 17.86
N ARG A 61 17.62 -1.64 16.69
CA ARG A 61 19.07 -1.85 16.54
C ARG A 61 19.88 -0.61 16.93
N ALA A 62 19.41 0.57 16.56
CA ALA A 62 20.05 1.84 16.90
C ALA A 62 20.11 2.06 18.42
N VAL A 63 19.07 1.69 19.16
CA VAL A 63 19.06 1.76 20.64
C VAL A 63 20.06 0.79 21.26
N PHE A 64 20.21 -0.41 20.68
CA PHE A 64 21.14 -1.42 21.19
C PHE A 64 22.59 -1.27 20.69
N GLY A 65 22.89 -0.25 19.87
CA GLY A 65 24.26 0.12 19.48
C GLY A 65 24.95 -0.82 18.49
N PHE A 66 24.17 -1.55 17.67
CA PHE A 66 24.69 -2.37 16.57
C PHE A 66 24.62 -1.64 15.22
#